data_AF-U2A1L4-F1
#
_entry.id   AF-U2A1L4-F1
#
_cell.length_a   1.000
_cell.length_b   1.000
_cell.length_c   1.000
_cell.angle_alpha   90.00
_cell.angle_beta   90.00
_cell.angle_gamma   90.00
#
_symmetry.space_group_name_H-M   'P 1'
#
loop_
_entity.id
_entity.type
_entity.pdbx_description
1 polymer ?
#
loop_
_entity_poly.entity_id
_entity_poly.type
_entity_poly.pdbx_seq_one_letter_code
_entity_poly.pdbx_strand_id
1 'polypeptide(L)' 'LQALREAKGLSAEALARSVGISPHYLAMIERGERQPDAAILRALAWALELEGWS' A
#
# COMPACT_ATOMS: atom_id res chain seq x y z
N LEU A 1 5.81 5.33 -0.53
CA LEU A 1 4.62 4.59 -0.06
C LEU A 1 4.34 4.86 1.42
N GLN A 2 5.29 4.54 2.31
CA GLN A 2 5.14 4.74 3.76
C GLN A 2 4.65 6.13 4.16
N ALA A 3 5.32 7.20 3.70
CA ALA A 3 4.95 8.57 4.02
C ALA A 3 3.51 8.93 3.61
N LEU A 4 3.03 8.39 2.48
CA LEU A 4 1.66 8.63 2.01
C LEU A 4 0.63 7.90 2.89
N ARG A 5 0.94 6.66 3.28
CA ARG A 5 0.12 5.89 4.23
C ARG A 5 0.02 6.64 5.56
N GLU A 6 1.14 7.12 6.09
CA GLU A 6 1.21 7.84 7.36
C GLU A 6 0.49 9.20 7.30
N ALA A 7 0.60 9.94 6.18
CA ALA A 7 -0.14 11.17 5.97
C ALA A 7 -1.67 10.96 6.00
N LYS A 8 -2.14 9.75 5.66
CA LYS A 8 -3.56 9.36 5.76
C LYS A 8 -3.94 8.77 7.11
N GLY A 9 -3.02 8.73 8.08
CA GLY A 9 -3.27 8.15 9.41
C GLY A 9 -3.50 6.63 9.38
N LEU A 10 -3.11 5.95 8.30
CA LEU A 10 -3.30 4.51 8.14
C LEU A 10 -2.17 3.75 8.81
N SER A 11 -2.50 2.72 9.60
CA SER A 11 -1.50 1.75 10.07
C SER A 11 -1.07 0.83 8.92
N ALA A 12 0.14 0.27 9.01
CA ALA A 12 0.61 -0.72 8.04
C ALA A 12 -0.31 -1.95 7.99
N GLU A 13 -0.84 -2.39 9.13
CA GLU A 13 -1.81 -3.48 9.19
C GLU A 13 -3.14 -3.15 8.49
N ALA A 14 -3.65 -1.94 8.69
CA ALA A 14 -4.91 -1.52 8.06
C ALA A 14 -4.76 -1.47 6.53
N LEU A 15 -3.68 -0.86 6.03
CA LEU A 15 -3.42 -0.79 4.59
C LEU A 15 -3.21 -2.20 4.00
N ALA A 16 -2.36 -3.01 4.62
CA ALA A 16 -2.08 -4.37 4.15
C ALA A 16 -3.37 -5.22 4.07
N ARG A 17 -4.23 -5.12 5.09
CA ARG A 17 -5.53 -5.81 5.12
C ARG A 17 -6.45 -5.33 4.00
N SER A 18 -6.52 -4.03 3.74
CA SER A 18 -7.37 -3.48 2.66
C SER A 18 -6.92 -3.92 1.26
N VAL A 19 -5.61 -4.15 1.09
CA VAL A 19 -4.98 -4.58 -0.17
C VAL A 19 -4.98 -6.11 -0.32
N GLY A 20 -5.23 -6.86 0.76
CA GLY A 20 -5.21 -8.33 0.76
C GLY A 20 -3.81 -8.94 0.83
N ILE A 21 -2.84 -8.22 1.42
CA ILE A 21 -1.44 -8.66 1.59
C ILE A 21 -1.05 -8.73 3.07
N SER A 22 0.08 -9.38 3.37
CA SER A 22 0.61 -9.39 4.73
C SER A 22 1.27 -8.04 5.09
N PRO A 23 1.21 -7.59 6.36
CA PRO A 23 1.92 -6.39 6.81
C PRO A 23 3.43 -6.47 6.57
N HIS A 24 4.01 -7.68 6.69
CA HIS A 24 5.41 -7.92 6.35
C HIS A 24 5.71 -7.65 4.87
N TYR A 25 4.86 -8.13 3.97
CA TYR A 25 5.02 -7.89 2.53
C TYR A 25 4.85 -6.39 2.18
N LEU A 26 3.88 -5.71 2.79
CA LEU A 26 3.76 -4.25 2.66
C LEU A 26 5.05 -3.53 3.11
N ALA A 27 5.63 -3.94 4.24
CA ALA A 27 6.85 -3.33 4.75
C ALA A 27 8.05 -3.54 3.79
N MET A 28 8.15 -4.69 3.12
CA MET A 28 9.16 -4.90 2.07
C MET A 28 8.95 -3.96 0.87
N ILE A 29 7.70 -3.71 0.47
CA ILE A 29 7.38 -2.73 -0.58
C ILE A 29 7.76 -1.31 -0.13
N GLU A 30 7.40 -0.94 1.09
CA GLU A 30 7.70 0.39 1.65
C GLU A 30 9.20 0.66 1.74
N ARG A 31 10.03 -0.37 2.00
CA ARG A 31 11.50 -0.30 1.99
C ARG A 31 12.13 -0.43 0.60
N GLY A 32 11.34 -0.70 -0.45
CA GLY A 32 11.84 -0.92 -1.80
C GLY A 32 12.50 -2.28 -2.05
N GLU A 33 12.41 -3.22 -1.11
CA GLU A 33 12.95 -4.58 -1.22
C GLU A 33 12.13 -5.47 -2.17
N ARG A 34 10.85 -5.11 -2.38
CA ARG A 34 9.95 -5.80 -3.31
C ARG A 34 9.19 -4.82 -4.18
N GLN A 35 9.15 -5.12 -5.47
CA GLN A 35 8.22 -4.51 -6.40
C GLN A 35 6.91 -5.31 -6.41
N PRO A 36 5.76 -4.69 -6.08
CA PRO A 36 4.45 -5.31 -6.25
C PRO A 36 4.09 -5.41 -7.73
N ASP A 37 3.23 -6.37 -8.06
CA ASP A 37 2.67 -6.48 -9.41
C ASP A 37 1.60 -5.39 -9.67
N ALA A 38 1.07 -5.37 -10.89
CA ALA A 38 0.07 -4.39 -11.30
C ALA A 38 -1.25 -4.48 -10.51
N ALA A 39 -1.63 -5.67 -10.00
CA ALA A 39 -2.85 -5.83 -9.22
C ALA A 39 -2.69 -5.21 -7.83
N ILE A 40 -1.55 -5.45 -7.17
CA ILE A 40 -1.24 -4.88 -5.86
C ILE A 40 -1.01 -3.37 -5.97
N LEU A 41 -0.36 -2.89 -7.04
CA LEU A 41 -0.21 -1.45 -7.29
C LEU A 41 -1.57 -0.75 -7.42
N ARG A 42 -2.52 -1.34 -8.16
CA ARG A 42 -3.89 -0.81 -8.27
C ARG A 42 -4.59 -0.77 -6.92
N ALA A 43 -4.54 -1.87 -6.17
CA ALA A 43 -5.17 -1.96 -4.86
C ALA A 43 -4.57 -0.94 -3.87
N LEU A 44 -3.25 -0.75 -3.88
CA LEU A 44 -2.58 0.29 -3.09
C LEU A 44 -3.01 1.69 -3.51
N ALA A 45 -3.11 1.96 -4.82
CA ALA A 45 -3.56 3.25 -5.34
C ALA A 45 -4.99 3.57 -4.91
N TRP A 46 -5.89 2.60 -4.96
CA TRP A 46 -7.27 2.72 -4.45
C TRP A 46 -7.33 2.95 -2.95
N ALA A 47 -6.63 2.13 -2.16
CA ALA A 47 -6.63 2.25 -0.70
C ALA A 47 -6.00 3.55 -0.21
N LEU A 48 -5.15 4.17 -1.02
CA LEU A 48 -4.52 5.47 -0.77
C LEU A 48 -5.21 6.61 -1.52
N GLU A 49 -6.35 6.38 -2.16
CA GLU A 49 -7.15 7.39 -2.89
C GLU A 49 -6.29 8.26 -3.81
N LEU A 50 -5.40 7.63 -4.58
CA LEU A 50 -4.59 8.33 -5.57
C LEU A 50 -5.45 8.71 -6.79
N GLU A 51 -5.52 10.00 -7.09
CA GLU A 51 -6.22 10.53 -8.27
C GLU A 51 -5.70 9.89 -9.57
N GLY A 52 -6.61 9.58 -10.49
CA GLY A 52 -6.29 8.91 -11.77
C GLY A 52 -6.27 7.38 -11.72
N TRP A 53 -6.52 6.79 -10.56
CA TRP A 53 -6.70 5.34 -10.43
C TRP A 53 -8.13 4.94 -10.03
N SER A 54 -8.96 5.86 -9.54
CA SER A 54 -10.38 5.67 -9.16
C SER A 54 -11.33 5.57 -10.35
#